data_AF-A0A7Y3GAC8-F1
#
_entry.id   AF-A0A7Y3GAC8-F1
#
_cell.length_a   1.000
_cell.length_b   1.000
_cell.length_c   1.000
_cell.angle_alpha   90.00
_cell.angle_beta   90.00
_cell.angle_gamma   90.00
#
_symmetry.space_group_name_H-M   'P 1'
#
loop_
_entity.id
_entity.type
_entity.pdbx_description
1 polymer ?
#
loop_
_entity_poly.entity_id
_entity_poly.type
_entity_poly.pdbx_seq_one_letter_code
_entity_poly.pdbx_strand_id
1 'polypeptide(L)'
;MPNPSLRSRCVSLILATSLVAGAGSGCLPSVDGFAHPSWMWARQVDWLNFATETPISPGSLGNVVGHLERDRRDPAFSVPAGAIPDGSWDDIFDKMWRLRDTSDFDALRIIDMIYGFRGHPAASEASWAAAEQALFDFKYWHTDPTPPRIVDGEQVVDNMWYWTENHILIFKVTEYLVGQRYPDQVMTATGQTGAWHRDRARTFLRNWLEERARVGFAEWHSNVYYNLDIRPLLVFIEWADEPTLVRRASMVLDLVFLDIALHLHKGTFGATHGRSYIKDKASATTEDTFGASKFLFEDTAFPYGSRGDATAAVLAHAKRYRLPEVIRRIAKYDAPMVDRERMNLPLEEEPPLNAPTCAPNPPLGWDWCDEEYLPYWWGTSALTVWT
;
A
#
# COMPACT_ATOMS: atom_id res chain seq x y z
N MET A 1 59.36 -45.43 -15.98
CA MET A 1 59.03 -46.33 -14.84
C MET A 1 58.80 -45.45 -13.60
N PRO A 2 57.81 -45.73 -12.73
CA PRO A 2 56.52 -45.03 -12.74
C PRO A 2 56.23 -44.09 -11.55
N ASN A 3 55.19 -43.28 -11.78
CA ASN A 3 54.30 -42.44 -10.92
C ASN A 3 54.02 -42.97 -9.48
N PRO A 4 53.54 -42.14 -8.51
CA PRO A 4 52.20 -41.52 -8.61
C PRO A 4 52.01 -40.10 -8.02
N SER A 5 51.50 -39.19 -8.86
CA SER A 5 50.26 -38.39 -8.68
C SER A 5 49.83 -37.90 -7.29
N LEU A 6 49.97 -36.58 -7.05
CA LEU A 6 48.98 -35.81 -6.29
C LEU A 6 48.08 -35.06 -7.28
N ARG A 7 46.87 -35.58 -7.50
CA ARG A 7 45.76 -34.81 -8.10
C ARG A 7 44.93 -34.23 -6.98
N SER A 8 44.94 -32.90 -6.87
CA SER A 8 43.98 -32.15 -6.07
C SER A 8 42.58 -32.38 -6.66
N ARG A 9 41.72 -33.08 -5.92
CA ARG A 9 40.29 -33.16 -6.20
C ARG A 9 39.62 -32.05 -5.40
N CYS A 10 39.30 -30.93 -6.06
CA CYS A 10 38.26 -30.02 -5.56
C CYS A 10 36.94 -30.78 -5.61
N VAL A 11 36.47 -31.21 -4.44
CA VAL A 11 35.10 -31.71 -4.25
C VAL A 11 34.22 -30.47 -4.17
N SER A 12 33.50 -30.16 -5.26
CA SER A 12 32.38 -29.23 -5.23
C SER A 12 31.28 -29.85 -4.37
N LEU A 13 31.09 -29.32 -3.17
CA LEU A 13 29.99 -29.68 -2.29
C LEU A 13 28.72 -29.01 -2.83
N ILE A 14 27.98 -29.74 -3.66
CA ILE A 14 26.60 -29.40 -4.03
C ILE A 14 25.75 -29.70 -2.80
N LEU A 15 25.36 -28.67 -2.05
CA LEU A 15 24.31 -28.79 -1.04
C LEU A 15 22.96 -28.90 -1.75
N ALA A 16 22.54 -30.13 -2.01
CA ALA A 16 21.14 -30.46 -2.23
C ALA A 16 20.50 -30.66 -0.85
N THR A 17 19.87 -29.63 -0.30
CA THR A 17 18.98 -29.78 0.85
C THR A 17 17.60 -30.20 0.36
N SER A 18 17.38 -31.51 0.33
CA SER A 18 16.06 -32.13 0.31
C SER A 18 15.33 -31.82 1.62
N LEU A 19 14.18 -31.15 1.51
CA LEU A 19 13.23 -30.93 2.60
C LEU A 19 12.77 -32.26 3.18
N VAL A 20 12.92 -32.40 4.50
CA VAL A 20 11.99 -33.19 5.30
C VAL A 20 11.34 -32.20 6.26
N ALA A 21 10.03 -32.00 6.07
CA ALA A 21 9.19 -31.20 6.95
C ALA A 21 9.22 -31.78 8.37
N GLY A 22 9.88 -31.05 9.28
CA GLY A 22 9.78 -31.25 10.71
C GLY A 22 9.09 -30.05 11.32
N ALA A 23 7.90 -30.25 11.89
CA ALA A 23 7.16 -29.25 12.64
C ALA A 23 8.01 -28.75 13.82
N GLY A 24 8.46 -27.51 13.72
CA GLY A 24 9.15 -26.78 14.78
C GLY A 24 9.03 -25.30 14.47
N SER A 25 8.05 -24.64 15.10
CA SER A 25 7.82 -23.19 15.09
C SER A 25 8.93 -22.45 15.84
N GLY A 26 10.17 -22.62 15.40
CA GLY A 26 11.32 -21.88 15.88
C GLY A 26 11.39 -20.56 15.14
N CYS A 27 10.96 -19.47 15.78
CA CYS A 27 11.25 -18.13 15.29
C CYS A 27 12.77 -17.97 15.20
N LEU A 28 13.30 -17.68 14.01
CA LEU A 28 14.70 -17.30 13.87
C LEU A 28 14.93 -16.01 14.68
N PRO A 29 15.95 -15.93 15.55
CA PRO A 29 16.18 -14.74 16.35
C PRO A 29 16.49 -13.54 15.45
N SER A 30 15.84 -12.40 15.72
CA SER A 30 16.16 -11.13 15.06
C SER A 30 17.54 -10.64 15.51
N VAL A 31 18.36 -10.16 14.56
CA VAL A 31 19.71 -9.63 14.82
C VAL A 31 19.76 -8.10 14.80
N ASP A 32 18.72 -7.45 14.26
CA ASP A 32 18.67 -6.00 14.01
C ASP A 32 17.36 -5.34 14.50
N GLY A 33 16.50 -6.08 15.22
CA GLY A 33 15.21 -5.61 15.72
C GLY A 33 14.03 -5.82 14.75
N PHE A 34 14.30 -6.25 13.52
CA PHE A 34 13.29 -6.54 12.50
C PHE A 34 13.15 -8.05 12.25
N ALA A 35 12.00 -8.46 11.72
CA ALA A 35 11.72 -9.85 11.36
C ALA A 35 12.84 -10.38 10.44
N HIS A 36 13.32 -11.60 10.71
CA HIS A 36 14.53 -12.12 10.06
C HIS A 36 14.38 -12.15 8.52
N PRO A 37 15.40 -11.78 7.71
CA PRO A 37 15.27 -11.69 6.25
C PRO A 37 14.78 -12.99 5.60
N SER A 38 15.24 -14.15 6.07
CA SER A 38 14.77 -15.45 5.53
C SER A 38 13.32 -15.77 5.89
N TRP A 39 12.82 -15.28 7.02
CA TRP A 39 11.39 -15.41 7.37
C TRP A 39 10.56 -14.56 6.42
N MET A 40 10.95 -13.30 6.21
CA MET A 40 10.24 -12.40 5.28
C MET A 40 10.25 -12.98 3.86
N TRP A 41 11.40 -13.49 3.41
CA TRP A 41 11.52 -14.18 2.12
C TRP A 41 10.57 -15.38 2.02
N ALA A 42 10.46 -16.21 3.07
CA ALA A 42 9.55 -17.35 3.08
C ALA A 42 8.07 -16.90 2.98
N ARG A 43 7.67 -15.82 3.65
CA ARG A 43 6.32 -15.24 3.52
C ARG A 43 6.05 -14.72 2.10
N GLN A 44 7.03 -14.07 1.48
CA GLN A 44 6.96 -13.62 0.09
C GLN A 44 6.77 -14.81 -0.87
N VAL A 45 7.58 -15.86 -0.72
CA VAL A 45 7.47 -17.08 -1.55
C VAL A 45 6.14 -17.80 -1.34
N ASP A 46 5.64 -17.89 -0.11
CA ASP A 46 4.34 -18.49 0.22
C ASP A 46 3.20 -17.82 -0.56
N TRP A 47 3.13 -16.49 -0.52
CA TRP A 47 2.10 -15.76 -1.27
C TRP A 47 2.33 -15.82 -2.79
N LEU A 48 3.57 -15.71 -3.28
CA LEU A 48 3.86 -15.79 -4.72
C LEU A 48 3.46 -17.15 -5.30
N ASN A 49 3.72 -18.24 -4.57
CA ASN A 49 3.26 -19.57 -4.96
C ASN A 49 1.73 -19.59 -5.08
N PHE A 50 1.01 -19.14 -4.05
CA PHE A 50 -0.45 -19.08 -4.06
C PHE A 50 -1.01 -18.22 -5.22
N ALA A 51 -0.45 -17.02 -5.43
CA ALA A 51 -0.89 -16.06 -6.43
C ALA A 51 -0.71 -16.56 -7.88
N THR A 52 0.21 -17.50 -8.09
CA THR A 52 0.61 -18.04 -9.40
C THR A 52 0.24 -19.51 -9.60
N GLU A 53 -0.62 -20.07 -8.73
CA GLU A 53 -1.21 -21.42 -8.91
C GLU A 53 -2.10 -21.51 -10.15
N THR A 54 -2.62 -20.36 -10.61
CA THR A 54 -3.45 -20.23 -11.80
C THR A 54 -2.71 -19.41 -12.86
N PRO A 55 -3.05 -19.56 -14.15
CA PRO A 55 -2.51 -18.69 -15.19
C PRO A 55 -2.69 -17.21 -14.85
N ILE A 56 -1.78 -16.39 -15.37
CA ILE A 56 -1.82 -14.93 -15.22
C ILE A 56 -3.18 -14.39 -15.64
N SER A 57 -3.71 -13.45 -14.85
CA SER A 57 -4.91 -12.68 -15.15
C SER A 57 -4.50 -11.26 -15.58
N PRO A 58 -4.38 -10.98 -16.89
CA PRO A 58 -3.75 -9.74 -17.38
C PRO A 58 -4.41 -8.45 -16.91
N GLY A 59 -5.73 -8.45 -16.72
CA GLY A 59 -6.48 -7.29 -16.22
C GLY A 59 -6.43 -7.08 -14.71
N SER A 60 -5.81 -7.98 -13.94
CA SER A 60 -5.64 -7.84 -12.50
C SER A 60 -4.21 -7.43 -12.17
N LEU A 61 -3.98 -6.13 -11.95
CA LEU A 61 -2.63 -5.58 -11.68
C LEU A 61 -1.91 -6.28 -10.51
N GLY A 62 -2.62 -6.61 -9.42
CA GLY A 62 -2.04 -7.34 -8.30
C GLY A 62 -1.61 -8.77 -8.67
N ASN A 63 -2.38 -9.46 -9.52
CA ASN A 63 -2.03 -10.79 -10.01
C ASN A 63 -0.85 -10.73 -10.99
N VAL A 64 -0.83 -9.72 -11.87
CA VAL A 64 0.28 -9.43 -12.77
C VAL A 64 1.56 -9.23 -11.95
N VAL A 65 1.56 -8.33 -10.96
CA VAL A 65 2.72 -8.10 -10.09
C VAL A 65 3.21 -9.40 -9.43
N GLY A 66 2.31 -10.24 -8.92
CA GLY A 66 2.68 -11.53 -8.35
C GLY A 66 3.36 -12.47 -9.36
N HIS A 67 2.88 -12.52 -10.60
CA HIS A 67 3.48 -13.32 -11.66
C HIS A 67 4.86 -12.78 -12.09
N LEU A 68 4.98 -11.48 -12.31
CA LEU A 68 6.23 -10.85 -12.72
C LEU A 68 7.28 -10.94 -11.62
N GLU A 69 6.88 -10.81 -10.36
CA GLU A 69 7.80 -10.98 -9.25
C GLU A 69 8.28 -12.42 -9.09
N ARG A 70 7.41 -13.40 -9.32
CA ARG A 70 7.82 -14.81 -9.30
C ARG A 70 8.77 -15.12 -10.46
N ASP A 71 8.48 -14.65 -11.68
CA ASP A 71 9.38 -14.77 -12.84
C ASP A 71 10.79 -14.25 -12.54
N ARG A 72 10.86 -13.08 -11.90
CA ARG A 72 12.13 -12.45 -11.51
C ARG A 72 12.90 -13.25 -10.44
N ARG A 73 12.22 -14.03 -9.60
CA ARG A 73 12.80 -14.67 -8.39
C ARG A 73 13.03 -16.17 -8.52
N ASP A 74 12.16 -16.87 -9.22
CA ASP A 74 12.11 -18.33 -9.27
C ASP A 74 12.57 -18.80 -10.66
N PRO A 75 13.81 -19.32 -10.81
CA PRO A 75 14.31 -19.79 -12.10
C PRO A 75 13.51 -20.94 -12.72
N ALA A 76 12.63 -21.60 -11.95
CA ALA A 76 11.75 -22.66 -12.43
C ALA A 76 10.38 -22.14 -12.90
N PHE A 77 10.11 -20.84 -12.74
CA PHE A 77 8.88 -20.20 -13.17
C PHE A 77 9.20 -19.18 -14.26
N SER A 78 8.40 -19.16 -15.33
CA SER A 78 8.57 -18.19 -16.41
C SER A 78 7.24 -17.62 -16.88
N VAL A 79 7.15 -16.31 -17.01
CA VAL A 79 6.06 -15.60 -17.66
C VAL A 79 6.45 -15.34 -19.12
N PRO A 80 5.76 -15.95 -20.11
CA PRO A 80 6.10 -15.78 -21.51
C PRO A 80 6.03 -14.32 -21.97
N ALA A 81 6.85 -13.97 -22.97
CA ALA A 81 6.72 -12.69 -23.65
C ALA A 81 5.32 -12.55 -24.27
N GLY A 82 4.69 -11.39 -24.12
CA GLY A 82 3.31 -11.15 -24.57
C GLY A 82 2.22 -11.88 -23.77
N ALA A 83 2.53 -12.41 -22.59
CA ALA A 83 1.53 -13.02 -21.70
C ALA A 83 0.45 -12.04 -21.21
N ILE A 84 0.70 -10.73 -21.32
CA ILE A 84 -0.26 -9.64 -21.11
C ILE A 84 -0.58 -9.06 -22.49
N PRO A 85 -1.71 -9.43 -23.11
CA PRO A 85 -2.12 -8.89 -24.40
C PRO A 85 -2.32 -7.37 -24.34
N ASP A 86 -2.09 -6.69 -25.45
CA ASP A 86 -2.43 -5.27 -25.57
C ASP A 86 -3.93 -5.05 -25.31
N GLY A 87 -4.24 -3.95 -24.63
CA GLY A 87 -5.60 -3.61 -24.20
C GLY A 87 -6.06 -4.27 -22.90
N SER A 88 -5.24 -5.11 -22.26
CA SER A 88 -5.60 -5.77 -20.99
C SER A 88 -5.90 -4.81 -19.84
N TRP A 89 -5.47 -3.54 -19.94
CA TRP A 89 -5.63 -2.50 -18.92
C TRP A 89 -6.58 -1.38 -19.36
N ASP A 90 -7.21 -1.49 -20.53
CA ASP A 90 -8.02 -0.41 -21.11
C ASP A 90 -9.20 -0.02 -20.23
N ASP A 91 -9.84 -0.98 -19.55
CA ASP A 91 -10.94 -0.69 -18.60
C ASP A 91 -10.46 0.15 -17.40
N ILE A 92 -9.22 -0.07 -16.95
CA ILE A 92 -8.61 0.72 -15.88
C ILE A 92 -8.33 2.14 -16.39
N PHE A 93 -7.76 2.26 -17.59
CA PHE A 93 -7.46 3.55 -18.20
C PHE A 93 -8.73 4.35 -18.49
N ASP A 94 -9.80 3.70 -18.97
CA ASP A 94 -11.11 4.32 -19.19
C ASP A 94 -11.69 4.84 -17.87
N LYS A 95 -11.63 4.03 -16.80
CA LYS A 95 -12.08 4.45 -15.47
C LYS A 95 -11.34 5.72 -15.00
N MET A 96 -10.01 5.73 -15.10
CA MET A 96 -9.17 6.88 -14.75
C MET A 96 -9.46 8.10 -15.64
N TRP A 97 -9.63 7.89 -16.94
CA TRP A 97 -9.95 8.95 -17.90
C TRP A 97 -11.31 9.59 -17.61
N ARG A 98 -12.29 8.78 -17.20
CA ARG A 98 -13.63 9.22 -16.80
C ARG A 98 -13.70 9.78 -15.37
N LEU A 99 -12.57 9.89 -14.65
CA LEU A 99 -12.50 10.43 -13.28
C LEU A 99 -13.54 9.78 -12.36
N ARG A 100 -13.71 8.47 -12.48
CA ARG A 100 -14.59 7.69 -11.59
C ARG A 100 -13.91 7.48 -10.25
N ASP A 101 -14.69 7.46 -9.19
CA ASP A 101 -14.16 7.25 -7.86
C ASP A 101 -13.30 5.98 -7.75
N THR A 102 -12.32 6.02 -6.85
CA THR A 102 -11.28 5.00 -6.63
C THR A 102 -10.29 4.79 -7.79
N SER A 103 -10.23 5.72 -8.75
CA SER A 103 -9.20 5.69 -9.82
C SER A 103 -7.78 5.92 -9.31
N ASP A 104 -7.64 6.58 -8.16
CA ASP A 104 -6.38 6.76 -7.44
C ASP A 104 -5.81 5.42 -6.95
N PHE A 105 -6.66 4.46 -6.58
CA PHE A 105 -6.22 3.12 -6.21
C PHE A 105 -5.56 2.41 -7.40
N ASP A 106 -6.09 2.65 -8.60
CA ASP A 106 -5.55 2.10 -9.84
C ASP A 106 -4.27 2.83 -10.28
N ALA A 107 -4.24 4.16 -10.17
CA ALA A 107 -3.05 4.96 -10.42
C ALA A 107 -1.88 4.52 -9.51
N LEU A 108 -2.14 4.25 -8.22
CA LEU A 108 -1.14 3.73 -7.28
C LEU A 108 -0.59 2.36 -7.71
N ARG A 109 -1.48 1.45 -8.14
CA ARG A 109 -1.08 0.11 -8.61
C ARG A 109 -0.27 0.18 -9.90
N ILE A 110 -0.61 1.09 -10.81
CA ILE A 110 0.11 1.30 -12.06
C ILE A 110 1.52 1.84 -11.77
N ILE A 111 1.67 2.87 -10.93
CA ILE A 111 2.99 3.42 -10.65
C ILE A 111 3.89 2.40 -9.93
N ASP A 112 3.34 1.62 -8.99
CA ASP A 112 4.07 0.51 -8.34
C ASP A 112 4.55 -0.53 -9.35
N MET A 113 3.67 -0.98 -10.25
CA MET A 113 4.00 -1.91 -11.32
C MET A 113 5.08 -1.34 -12.27
N ILE A 114 5.02 -0.05 -12.60
CA ILE A 114 6.01 0.62 -13.45
C ILE A 114 7.39 0.66 -12.75
N TYR A 115 7.46 1.00 -11.46
CA TYR A 115 8.72 0.98 -10.73
C TYR A 115 9.33 -0.43 -10.64
N GLY A 116 8.49 -1.44 -10.39
CA GLY A 116 8.94 -2.81 -10.23
C GLY A 116 9.30 -3.54 -11.53
N PHE A 117 8.56 -3.29 -12.62
CA PHE A 117 8.54 -4.21 -13.77
C PHE A 117 8.48 -3.55 -15.16
N ARG A 118 8.52 -2.21 -15.27
CA ARG A 118 8.53 -1.53 -16.57
C ARG A 118 9.60 -2.13 -17.49
N GLY A 119 9.20 -2.54 -18.70
CA GLY A 119 10.08 -3.19 -19.67
C GLY A 119 10.13 -4.72 -19.57
N HIS A 120 9.39 -5.34 -18.65
CA HIS A 120 9.24 -6.79 -18.63
C HIS A 120 8.58 -7.27 -19.93
N PRO A 121 9.11 -8.33 -20.60
CA PRO A 121 8.64 -8.75 -21.93
C PRO A 121 7.21 -9.32 -21.95
N ALA A 122 6.62 -9.56 -20.77
CA ALA A 122 5.24 -10.03 -20.64
C ALA A 122 4.23 -9.04 -21.23
N ALA A 123 4.51 -7.74 -21.17
CA ALA A 123 3.70 -6.69 -21.79
C ALA A 123 4.51 -5.99 -22.90
N SER A 124 3.83 -5.54 -23.94
CA SER A 124 4.47 -4.81 -25.03
C SER A 124 4.91 -3.41 -24.58
N GLU A 125 5.83 -2.78 -25.34
CA GLU A 125 6.19 -1.38 -25.13
C GLU A 125 4.98 -0.45 -25.25
N ALA A 126 4.02 -0.76 -26.13
CA ALA A 126 2.80 0.02 -26.29
C ALA A 126 1.92 -0.04 -25.03
N SER A 127 1.77 -1.22 -24.42
CA SER A 127 1.04 -1.40 -23.16
C SER A 127 1.71 -0.63 -22.01
N TRP A 128 3.04 -0.65 -21.92
CA TRP A 128 3.78 0.13 -20.92
C TRP A 128 3.64 1.64 -21.12
N ALA A 129 3.76 2.12 -22.37
CA ALA A 129 3.59 3.53 -22.70
C ALA A 129 2.15 4.01 -22.43
N ALA A 130 1.14 3.17 -22.66
CA ALA A 130 -0.25 3.49 -22.33
C ALA A 130 -0.45 3.64 -20.80
N ALA A 131 0.18 2.79 -20.00
CA ALA A 131 0.16 2.90 -18.54
C ALA A 131 0.83 4.19 -18.05
N GLU A 132 1.97 4.57 -18.64
CA GLU A 132 2.63 5.86 -18.37
C GLU A 132 1.74 7.04 -18.75
N GLN A 133 1.13 7.00 -19.94
CA GLN A 133 0.23 8.05 -20.42
C GLN A 133 -1.00 8.22 -19.53
N ALA A 134 -1.59 7.12 -19.05
CA ALA A 134 -2.73 7.17 -18.12
C ALA A 134 -2.38 7.94 -16.82
N LEU A 135 -1.15 7.82 -16.34
CA LEU A 135 -0.66 8.60 -15.18
C LEU A 135 -0.40 10.07 -15.53
N PHE A 136 0.07 10.37 -16.74
CA PHE A 136 0.31 11.77 -17.17
C PHE A 136 -0.98 12.54 -17.39
N ASP A 137 -2.02 11.84 -17.84
CA ASP A 137 -3.36 12.39 -18.00
C ASP A 137 -4.16 12.41 -16.69
N PHE A 138 -3.69 11.77 -15.63
CA PHE A 138 -4.43 11.68 -14.37
C PHE A 138 -4.55 13.03 -13.65
N LYS A 139 -5.69 13.24 -12.98
CA LYS A 139 -5.93 14.40 -12.11
C LYS A 139 -5.54 14.03 -10.68
N TYR A 140 -4.56 14.72 -10.11
CA TYR A 140 -3.95 14.34 -8.82
C TYR A 140 -4.56 15.04 -7.61
N TRP A 141 -5.36 16.08 -7.79
CA TRP A 141 -5.98 16.79 -6.67
C TRP A 141 -7.27 17.51 -7.06
N HIS A 142 -8.19 17.68 -6.09
CA HIS A 142 -9.50 18.28 -6.37
C HIS A 142 -9.42 19.72 -6.89
N THR A 143 -8.42 20.49 -6.47
CA THR A 143 -8.18 21.86 -6.95
C THR A 143 -7.49 21.93 -8.31
N ASP A 144 -7.00 20.80 -8.84
CA ASP A 144 -6.43 20.78 -10.18
C ASP A 144 -7.54 21.03 -11.21
N PRO A 145 -7.24 21.71 -12.32
CA PRO A 145 -8.19 21.83 -13.41
C PRO A 145 -8.65 20.45 -13.88
N THR A 146 -9.93 20.31 -14.17
CA THR A 146 -10.45 19.14 -14.88
C THR A 146 -10.39 19.43 -16.37
N PRO A 147 -9.53 18.73 -17.16
CA PRO A 147 -9.48 18.94 -18.60
C PRO A 147 -10.84 18.70 -19.25
N PRO A 148 -11.21 19.45 -20.32
CA PRO A 148 -12.38 19.13 -21.12
C PRO A 148 -12.22 17.72 -21.72
N ARG A 149 -13.06 16.78 -21.30
CA ARG A 149 -13.07 15.40 -21.76
C ARG A 149 -14.50 15.09 -22.16
N ILE A 150 -14.70 14.73 -23.43
CA ILE A 150 -16.00 14.27 -23.93
C ILE A 150 -15.92 12.76 -24.12
N VAL A 151 -16.82 12.03 -23.48
CA VAL A 151 -16.94 10.58 -23.64
C VAL A 151 -18.42 10.26 -23.86
N ASP A 152 -18.73 9.46 -24.87
CA ASP A 152 -20.10 9.09 -25.26
C ASP A 152 -21.01 10.32 -25.55
N GLY A 153 -20.43 11.43 -25.98
CA GLY A 153 -21.13 12.68 -26.27
C GLY A 153 -21.37 13.58 -25.06
N GLU A 154 -20.92 13.18 -23.86
CA GLU A 154 -21.11 13.93 -22.61
C GLU A 154 -19.78 14.40 -22.02
N GLN A 155 -19.83 15.54 -21.32
CA GLN A 155 -18.68 16.03 -20.56
C GLN A 155 -18.44 15.13 -19.35
N VAL A 156 -17.20 14.68 -19.18
CA VAL A 156 -16.77 13.94 -17.99
C VAL A 156 -16.94 14.84 -16.77
N VAL A 157 -17.67 14.32 -15.78
CA VAL A 157 -17.82 14.89 -14.45
C VAL A 157 -16.82 14.21 -13.53
N ASP A 158 -16.04 15.01 -12.80
CA ASP A 158 -15.14 14.50 -11.77
C ASP A 158 -15.95 13.98 -10.59
N ASN A 159 -15.95 12.67 -10.40
CA ASN A 159 -16.65 11.98 -9.31
C ASN A 159 -15.67 11.34 -8.32
N MET A 160 -14.38 11.73 -8.34
CA MET A 160 -13.40 11.15 -7.42
C MET A 160 -13.52 11.74 -6.01
N TRP A 161 -13.36 10.88 -5.01
CA TRP A 161 -13.23 11.28 -3.62
C TRP A 161 -11.76 11.57 -3.30
N TYR A 162 -11.44 12.82 -2.94
CA TYR A 162 -10.05 13.23 -2.70
C TYR A 162 -9.67 13.35 -1.22
N TRP A 163 -10.67 13.36 -0.33
CA TRP A 163 -10.52 13.99 0.98
C TRP A 163 -10.46 13.05 2.17
N THR A 164 -10.89 11.79 2.06
CA THR A 164 -10.77 10.86 3.20
C THR A 164 -9.30 10.51 3.46
N GLU A 165 -8.98 10.14 4.70
CA GLU A 165 -7.62 9.87 5.19
C GLU A 165 -6.77 9.03 4.21
N ASN A 166 -7.28 7.87 3.77
CA ASN A 166 -6.60 6.99 2.83
C ASN A 166 -6.43 7.60 1.43
N HIS A 167 -7.45 8.27 0.89
CA HIS A 167 -7.40 8.88 -0.45
C HIS A 167 -6.36 9.99 -0.52
N ILE A 168 -6.27 10.86 0.50
CA ILE A 168 -5.23 11.90 0.58
C ILE A 168 -3.85 11.25 0.41
N LEU A 169 -3.57 10.20 1.18
CA LEU A 169 -2.31 9.50 1.12
C LEU A 169 -2.08 8.86 -0.26
N ILE A 170 -3.06 8.17 -0.82
CA ILE A 170 -2.94 7.46 -2.11
C ILE A 170 -2.67 8.43 -3.25
N PHE A 171 -3.44 9.51 -3.36
CA PHE A 171 -3.22 10.55 -4.37
C PHE A 171 -1.81 11.13 -4.27
N LYS A 172 -1.36 11.45 -3.04
CA LYS A 172 -0.08 12.13 -2.84
C LYS A 172 1.13 11.22 -2.95
N VAL A 173 1.03 9.95 -2.57
CA VAL A 173 2.09 8.96 -2.89
C VAL A 173 2.21 8.78 -4.39
N THR A 174 1.09 8.62 -5.10
CA THR A 174 1.09 8.45 -6.55
C THR A 174 1.67 9.68 -7.25
N GLU A 175 1.18 10.87 -6.91
CA GLU A 175 1.67 12.15 -7.43
C GLU A 175 3.18 12.31 -7.23
N TYR A 176 3.66 12.01 -6.01
CA TYR A 176 5.07 12.09 -5.69
C TYR A 176 5.90 11.14 -6.56
N LEU A 177 5.50 9.87 -6.66
CA LEU A 177 6.28 8.84 -7.34
C LEU A 177 6.28 9.03 -8.87
N VAL A 178 5.18 9.49 -9.45
CA VAL A 178 5.12 9.88 -10.86
C VAL A 178 6.03 11.08 -11.11
N GLY A 179 5.95 12.11 -10.27
CA GLY A 179 6.79 13.29 -10.37
C GLY A 179 8.28 13.01 -10.18
N GLN A 180 8.62 12.08 -9.28
CA GLN A 180 10.00 11.62 -9.07
C GLN A 180 10.54 10.87 -10.28
N ARG A 181 9.74 10.00 -10.89
CA ARG A 181 10.16 9.15 -12.01
C ARG A 181 10.28 9.93 -13.33
N TYR A 182 9.38 10.88 -13.55
CA TYR A 182 9.27 11.64 -14.80
C TYR A 182 9.37 13.15 -14.53
N PRO A 183 10.53 13.66 -14.04
CA PRO A 183 10.64 15.02 -13.54
C PRO A 183 10.35 16.10 -14.59
N ASP A 184 10.66 15.82 -15.86
CA ASP A 184 10.48 16.76 -16.97
C ASP A 184 9.14 16.60 -17.69
N GLN A 185 8.38 15.54 -17.38
CA GLN A 185 7.08 15.29 -18.01
C GLN A 185 6.06 16.34 -17.55
N VAL A 186 5.34 16.94 -18.49
CA VAL A 186 4.25 17.86 -18.20
C VAL A 186 2.96 17.06 -18.02
N MET A 187 2.29 17.23 -16.88
CA MET A 187 1.02 16.57 -16.57
C MET A 187 -0.14 17.33 -17.22
N THR A 188 -1.06 16.61 -17.84
CA THR A 188 -2.11 17.21 -18.67
C THR A 188 -3.07 18.08 -17.87
N ALA A 189 -3.43 17.67 -16.64
CA ALA A 189 -4.40 18.39 -15.82
C ALA A 189 -3.91 19.76 -15.35
N THR A 190 -2.63 19.88 -15.01
CA THR A 190 -2.06 21.09 -14.37
C THR A 190 -1.22 21.92 -15.32
N GLY A 191 -0.69 21.33 -16.40
CA GLY A 191 0.34 21.94 -17.23
C GLY A 191 1.69 22.09 -16.52
N GLN A 192 1.87 21.46 -15.36
CA GLN A 192 3.10 21.52 -14.56
C GLN A 192 3.99 20.31 -14.79
N THR A 193 5.28 20.44 -14.50
CA THR A 193 6.25 19.36 -14.63
C THR A 193 6.12 18.33 -13.51
N GLY A 194 6.61 17.11 -13.75
CA GLY A 194 6.69 16.08 -12.72
C GLY A 194 7.48 16.52 -11.49
N ALA A 195 8.56 17.28 -11.66
CA ALA A 195 9.32 17.84 -10.54
C ALA A 195 8.46 18.75 -9.65
N TRP A 196 7.58 19.57 -10.25
CA TRP A 196 6.63 20.38 -9.50
C TRP A 196 5.63 19.52 -8.72
N HIS A 197 5.09 18.48 -9.36
CA HIS A 197 4.16 17.54 -8.72
C HIS A 197 4.81 16.81 -7.54
N ARG A 198 6.06 16.37 -7.69
CA ARG A 198 6.84 15.77 -6.60
C ARG A 198 6.97 16.72 -5.41
N ASP A 199 7.39 17.96 -5.67
CA ASP A 199 7.63 18.94 -4.61
C ASP A 199 6.33 19.38 -3.92
N ARG A 200 5.22 19.47 -4.66
CA ARG A 200 3.88 19.68 -4.10
C ARG A 200 3.48 18.53 -3.19
N ALA A 201 3.49 17.30 -3.71
CA ALA A 201 3.09 16.11 -2.97
C ALA A 201 3.94 15.86 -1.72
N ARG A 202 5.24 16.18 -1.79
CA ARG A 202 6.18 16.09 -0.66
C ARG A 202 5.69 16.84 0.58
N THR A 203 5.13 18.03 0.40
CA THR A 203 4.62 18.84 1.53
C THR A 203 3.37 18.20 2.13
N PHE A 204 2.42 17.74 1.30
CA PHE A 204 1.24 17.03 1.78
C PHE A 204 1.60 15.76 2.54
N LEU A 205 2.51 14.94 2.00
CA LEU A 205 2.93 13.70 2.65
C LEU A 205 3.62 13.96 3.99
N ARG A 206 4.46 15.01 4.07
CA ARG A 206 5.07 15.41 5.34
C ARG A 206 4.00 15.75 6.38
N ASN A 207 3.02 16.57 6.02
CA ASN A 207 1.96 17.00 6.92
C ASN A 207 1.09 15.81 7.35
N TRP A 208 0.64 14.98 6.40
CA TRP A 208 -0.16 13.78 6.69
C TRP A 208 0.57 12.82 7.65
N LEU A 209 1.87 12.59 7.47
CA LEU A 209 2.67 11.75 8.37
C LEU A 209 2.83 12.38 9.77
N GLU A 210 3.00 13.70 9.85
CA GLU A 210 3.08 14.43 11.12
C GLU A 210 1.73 14.44 11.87
N GLU A 211 0.62 14.51 11.15
CA GLU A 211 -0.73 14.39 11.70
C GLU A 211 -0.94 13.02 12.35
N ARG A 212 -0.69 11.91 11.63
CA ARG A 212 -0.81 10.56 12.21
C ARG A 212 0.05 10.39 13.47
N ALA A 213 1.26 10.94 13.47
CA ALA A 213 2.14 10.90 14.64
C ALA A 213 1.61 11.70 15.85
N ARG A 214 0.79 12.73 15.63
CA ARG A 214 0.29 13.62 16.69
C ARG A 214 -1.06 13.19 17.26
N VAL A 215 -1.96 12.74 16.38
CA VAL A 215 -3.37 12.50 16.72
C VAL A 215 -3.89 11.11 16.35
N GLY A 216 -3.10 10.26 15.68
CA GLY A 216 -3.51 8.93 15.26
C GLY A 216 -4.34 8.93 13.97
N PHE A 217 -5.02 7.82 13.70
CA PHE A 217 -5.81 7.59 12.49
C PHE A 217 -7.27 7.98 12.70
N ALA A 218 -7.83 8.79 11.81
CA ALA A 218 -9.25 9.14 11.84
C ALA A 218 -10.14 7.99 11.35
N GLU A 219 -9.63 7.14 10.45
CA GLU A 219 -10.30 5.89 10.05
C GLU A 219 -9.87 4.73 10.97
N TRP A 220 -9.86 4.99 12.29
CA TRP A 220 -9.25 4.12 13.30
C TRP A 220 -9.67 2.67 13.17
N HIS A 221 -8.69 1.79 13.28
CA HIS A 221 -8.84 0.34 13.21
C HIS A 221 -9.62 -0.17 12.01
N SER A 222 -9.83 0.60 10.94
CA SER A 222 -10.71 0.15 9.87
C SER A 222 -10.17 -1.11 9.23
N ASN A 223 -10.89 -2.22 9.38
CA ASN A 223 -10.56 -3.51 8.73
C ASN A 223 -10.69 -3.47 7.19
N VAL A 224 -11.09 -2.32 6.66
CA VAL A 224 -11.14 -1.95 5.25
C VAL A 224 -10.03 -0.95 4.92
N TYR A 225 -10.09 0.25 5.51
CA TYR A 225 -9.27 1.38 5.09
C TYR A 225 -7.83 1.31 5.58
N TYR A 226 -7.51 0.59 6.65
CA TYR A 226 -6.09 0.35 6.99
C TYR A 226 -5.37 -0.37 5.84
N ASN A 227 -6.07 -1.22 5.07
CA ASN A 227 -5.46 -1.83 3.87
C ASN A 227 -5.16 -0.79 2.77
N LEU A 228 -5.94 0.28 2.72
CA LEU A 228 -5.77 1.42 1.81
C LEU A 228 -4.76 2.45 2.34
N ASP A 229 -4.37 2.41 3.61
CA ASP A 229 -3.20 3.14 4.14
C ASP A 229 -1.89 2.34 4.03
N ILE A 230 -1.95 1.03 4.34
CA ILE A 230 -0.80 0.12 4.28
C ILE A 230 -0.19 0.13 2.88
N ARG A 231 -1.02 0.01 1.84
CA ARG A 231 -0.55 -0.11 0.46
C ARG A 231 0.27 1.10 -0.01
N PRO A 232 -0.26 2.35 0.00
CA PRO A 232 0.52 3.52 -0.41
C PRO A 232 1.75 3.75 0.47
N LEU A 233 1.69 3.48 1.78
CA LEU A 233 2.88 3.56 2.65
C LEU A 233 3.96 2.58 2.18
N LEU A 234 3.62 1.32 1.92
CA LEU A 234 4.55 0.32 1.41
C LEU A 234 5.16 0.73 0.05
N VAL A 235 4.32 1.15 -0.89
CA VAL A 235 4.74 1.60 -2.22
C VAL A 235 5.68 2.81 -2.10
N PHE A 236 5.36 3.77 -1.24
CA PHE A 236 6.23 4.93 -1.00
C PHE A 236 7.56 4.55 -0.37
N ILE A 237 7.56 3.67 0.64
CA ILE A 237 8.78 3.20 1.31
C ILE A 237 9.71 2.51 0.31
N GLU A 238 9.16 1.66 -0.58
CA GLU A 238 9.94 0.93 -1.55
C GLU A 238 10.58 1.85 -2.60
N TRP A 239 9.85 2.87 -3.09
CA TRP A 239 10.24 3.59 -4.30
C TRP A 239 10.71 5.03 -4.10
N ALA A 240 10.41 5.69 -2.97
CA ALA A 240 10.79 7.08 -2.78
C ALA A 240 12.30 7.26 -2.46
N ASP A 241 12.87 8.32 -3.01
CA ASP A 241 14.30 8.69 -2.87
C ASP A 241 14.56 9.68 -1.73
N GLU A 242 13.58 9.91 -0.85
CA GLU A 242 13.70 10.84 0.27
C GLU A 242 13.79 10.11 1.63
N PRO A 243 15.00 9.88 2.17
CA PRO A 243 15.21 9.01 3.33
C PRO A 243 14.45 9.44 4.59
N THR A 244 14.28 10.74 4.81
CA THR A 244 13.57 11.27 5.97
C THR A 244 12.08 10.96 5.91
N LEU A 245 11.44 11.15 4.75
CA LEU A 245 10.02 10.81 4.58
C LEU A 245 9.82 9.30 4.57
N VAL A 246 10.70 8.54 3.91
CA VAL A 246 10.65 7.06 3.93
C VAL A 246 10.72 6.52 5.36
N ARG A 247 11.59 7.08 6.21
CA ARG A 247 11.67 6.70 7.63
C ARG A 247 10.37 6.99 8.37
N ARG A 248 9.80 8.18 8.18
CA ARG A 248 8.52 8.56 8.82
C ARG A 248 7.37 7.68 8.34
N ALA A 249 7.27 7.42 7.04
CA ALA A 249 6.30 6.49 6.47
C ALA A 249 6.46 5.07 7.03
N SER A 250 7.69 4.59 7.20
CA SER A 250 7.96 3.29 7.83
C SER A 250 7.47 3.26 9.28
N MET A 251 7.72 4.32 10.06
CA MET A 251 7.23 4.42 11.44
C MET A 251 5.71 4.45 11.52
N VAL A 252 5.03 5.17 10.61
CA VAL A 252 3.56 5.19 10.57
C VAL A 252 3.01 3.82 10.15
N LEU A 253 3.63 3.16 9.18
CA LEU A 253 3.26 1.80 8.78
C LEU A 253 3.46 0.78 9.93
N ASP A 254 4.53 0.93 10.71
CA ASP A 254 4.75 0.14 11.92
C ASP A 254 3.64 0.34 12.95
N LEU A 255 3.12 1.57 13.11
CA LEU A 255 1.95 1.83 13.97
C LEU A 255 0.70 1.12 13.45
N VAL A 256 0.41 1.18 12.15
CA VAL A 256 -0.75 0.47 11.59
C VAL A 256 -0.66 -1.04 11.84
N PHE A 257 0.53 -1.63 11.65
CA PHE A 257 0.71 -3.06 11.93
C PHE A 257 0.72 -3.38 13.42
N LEU A 258 1.12 -2.44 14.29
CA LEU A 258 0.99 -2.58 15.73
C LEU A 258 -0.49 -2.61 16.15
N ASP A 259 -1.31 -1.68 15.67
CA ASP A 259 -2.76 -1.65 15.93
C ASP A 259 -3.42 -2.98 15.52
N ILE A 260 -3.08 -3.50 14.33
CA ILE A 260 -3.56 -4.80 13.86
C ILE A 260 -3.06 -5.91 14.80
N ALA A 261 -1.77 -5.93 15.13
CA ALA A 261 -1.17 -6.98 15.97
C ALA A 261 -1.79 -7.05 17.37
N LEU A 262 -2.10 -5.90 17.98
CA LEU A 262 -2.72 -5.81 19.31
C LEU A 262 -4.12 -6.42 19.35
N HIS A 263 -4.82 -6.41 18.22
CA HIS A 263 -6.22 -6.80 18.11
C HIS A 263 -6.44 -8.03 17.22
N LEU A 264 -5.37 -8.70 16.79
CA LEU A 264 -5.46 -9.86 15.93
C LEU A 264 -5.81 -11.12 16.74
N HIS A 265 -6.85 -11.82 16.33
CA HIS A 265 -7.20 -13.11 16.90
C HIS A 265 -7.62 -14.11 15.82
N LYS A 266 -6.78 -15.12 15.57
CA LYS A 266 -7.03 -16.20 14.61
C LYS A 266 -7.31 -15.71 13.18
N GLY A 267 -6.69 -14.58 12.83
CA GLY A 267 -6.84 -13.90 11.54
C GLY A 267 -7.91 -12.81 11.50
N THR A 268 -8.77 -12.69 12.51
CA THR A 268 -9.75 -11.59 12.63
C THR A 268 -9.08 -10.38 13.25
N PHE A 269 -9.22 -9.19 12.65
CA PHE A 269 -8.88 -7.92 13.29
C PHE A 269 -10.04 -7.51 14.22
N GLY A 270 -10.02 -8.01 15.46
CA GLY A 270 -11.14 -7.96 16.39
C GLY A 270 -11.25 -6.68 17.22
N ALA A 271 -11.28 -5.52 16.57
CA ALA A 271 -11.39 -4.21 17.22
C ALA A 271 -12.73 -3.53 16.93
N THR A 272 -13.03 -2.42 17.63
CA THR A 272 -14.01 -1.46 17.11
C THR A 272 -13.41 -0.78 15.88
N HIS A 273 -14.23 -0.55 14.85
CA HIS A 273 -13.78 0.06 13.60
C HIS A 273 -14.49 1.39 13.40
N GLY A 274 -13.75 2.48 13.13
CA GLY A 274 -14.35 3.76 12.73
C GLY A 274 -15.08 3.66 11.40
N ARG A 275 -14.66 2.72 10.55
CA ARG A 275 -15.24 2.46 9.24
C ARG A 275 -15.15 0.97 8.91
N SER A 276 -16.24 0.38 8.42
CA SER A 276 -16.27 -1.03 8.01
C SER A 276 -17.56 -1.31 7.21
N TYR A 277 -17.53 -2.25 6.27
CA TYR A 277 -18.72 -2.66 5.50
C TYR A 277 -19.30 -3.98 6.00
N ILE A 278 -20.53 -4.29 5.58
CA ILE A 278 -21.21 -5.55 5.95
C ILE A 278 -20.36 -6.77 5.54
N LYS A 279 -19.72 -6.74 4.36
CA LYS A 279 -18.86 -7.84 3.89
C LYS A 279 -17.71 -8.11 4.87
N ASP A 280 -17.10 -7.07 5.43
CA ASP A 280 -15.89 -7.15 6.24
C ASP A 280 -16.17 -7.54 7.71
N LYS A 281 -17.43 -7.49 8.16
CA LYS A 281 -17.79 -7.80 9.56
C LYS A 281 -18.08 -9.27 9.81
N ALA A 282 -18.37 -10.03 8.75
CA ALA A 282 -18.94 -11.36 8.88
C ALA A 282 -17.89 -12.45 9.19
N SER A 283 -16.65 -12.27 8.73
CA SER A 283 -15.57 -13.25 8.86
C SER A 283 -14.21 -12.58 8.69
N ALA A 284 -13.18 -13.11 9.35
CA ALA A 284 -11.78 -12.72 9.12
C ALA A 284 -11.42 -12.68 7.63
N THR A 285 -11.81 -13.72 6.89
CA THR A 285 -11.42 -13.91 5.48
C THR A 285 -12.04 -12.91 4.51
N THR A 286 -13.01 -12.12 4.96
CA THR A 286 -13.68 -11.11 4.15
C THR A 286 -13.26 -9.69 4.49
N GLU A 287 -12.38 -9.52 5.48
CA GLU A 287 -11.72 -8.24 5.78
C GLU A 287 -10.68 -7.91 4.71
N ASP A 288 -10.65 -6.68 4.22
CA ASP A 288 -9.64 -6.27 3.24
C ASP A 288 -8.21 -6.25 3.84
N THR A 289 -8.08 -6.16 5.16
CA THR A 289 -6.78 -6.29 5.86
C THR A 289 -6.28 -7.73 6.00
N PHE A 290 -7.12 -8.74 5.74
CA PHE A 290 -6.80 -10.15 5.97
C PHE A 290 -5.55 -10.62 5.22
N GLY A 291 -5.39 -10.20 3.96
CA GLY A 291 -4.24 -10.58 3.13
C GLY A 291 -2.92 -10.18 3.76
N ALA A 292 -2.82 -8.92 4.22
CA ALA A 292 -1.63 -8.39 4.90
C ALA A 292 -1.43 -9.05 6.27
N SER A 293 -2.49 -9.21 7.06
CA SER A 293 -2.43 -9.85 8.38
C SER A 293 -1.96 -11.31 8.30
N LYS A 294 -2.51 -12.09 7.36
CA LYS A 294 -2.06 -13.45 7.09
C LYS A 294 -0.61 -13.48 6.62
N PHE A 295 -0.21 -12.55 5.76
CA PHE A 295 1.14 -12.47 5.25
C PHE A 295 2.16 -12.27 6.38
N LEU A 296 1.88 -11.38 7.33
CA LEU A 296 2.86 -10.91 8.30
C LEU A 296 2.80 -11.60 9.66
N PHE A 297 1.64 -12.10 10.09
CA PHE A 297 1.47 -12.57 11.47
C PHE A 297 1.30 -14.08 11.62
N GLU A 298 1.00 -14.81 10.54
CA GLU A 298 0.83 -16.28 10.57
C GLU A 298 -0.16 -16.74 11.66
N ASP A 299 -1.16 -15.91 12.00
CA ASP A 299 -2.10 -16.15 13.11
C ASP A 299 -3.29 -17.01 12.78
N THR A 300 -3.36 -17.48 11.55
CA THR A 300 -4.48 -18.28 11.09
C THR A 300 -4.04 -19.36 10.12
N ALA A 301 -4.78 -20.47 10.15
CA ALA A 301 -4.66 -21.55 9.18
C ALA A 301 -5.49 -21.30 7.90
N PHE A 302 -6.35 -20.27 7.87
CA PHE A 302 -7.13 -19.96 6.67
C PHE A 302 -6.22 -19.63 5.48
N PRO A 303 -6.56 -20.08 4.26
CA PRO A 303 -5.78 -19.76 3.06
C PRO A 303 -5.91 -18.28 2.70
N TYR A 304 -5.05 -17.81 1.79
CA TYR A 304 -5.23 -16.48 1.19
C TYR A 304 -6.54 -16.46 0.39
N GLY A 305 -7.26 -15.33 0.42
CA GLY A 305 -8.57 -15.19 -0.23
C GLY A 305 -8.52 -14.71 -1.69
N SER A 306 -7.45 -14.03 -2.09
CA SER A 306 -7.33 -13.40 -3.42
C SER A 306 -5.92 -13.53 -3.99
N ARG A 307 -5.82 -14.05 -5.22
CA ARG A 307 -4.56 -14.14 -6.00
C ARG A 307 -4.15 -12.82 -6.65
N GLY A 308 -4.98 -11.79 -6.54
CA GLY A 308 -4.72 -10.43 -7.00
C GLY A 308 -4.81 -9.41 -5.88
N ASP A 309 -4.65 -9.83 -4.62
CA ASP A 309 -4.59 -8.91 -3.48
C ASP A 309 -3.42 -7.93 -3.69
N ALA A 310 -3.76 -6.67 -3.94
CA ALA A 310 -2.76 -5.67 -4.29
C ALA A 310 -1.84 -5.31 -3.12
N THR A 311 -2.26 -5.45 -1.87
CA THR A 311 -1.39 -5.16 -0.72
C THR A 311 -0.41 -6.30 -0.48
N ALA A 312 -0.89 -7.55 -0.58
CA ALA A 312 -0.02 -8.71 -0.52
C ALA A 312 0.96 -8.76 -1.72
N ALA A 313 0.55 -8.31 -2.90
CA ALA A 313 1.43 -8.14 -4.06
C ALA A 313 2.59 -7.17 -3.76
N VAL A 314 2.30 -6.02 -3.16
CA VAL A 314 3.34 -5.06 -2.75
C VAL A 314 4.27 -5.68 -1.71
N LEU A 315 3.73 -6.32 -0.66
CA LEU A 315 4.54 -7.04 0.35
C LEU A 315 5.43 -8.13 -0.27
N ALA A 316 4.91 -8.84 -1.27
CA ALA A 316 5.61 -9.93 -1.93
C ALA A 316 6.87 -9.44 -2.65
N HIS A 317 6.84 -8.26 -3.25
CA HIS A 317 7.98 -7.70 -3.97
C HIS A 317 8.80 -6.64 -3.22
N ALA A 318 8.35 -6.21 -2.04
CA ALA A 318 9.06 -5.24 -1.21
C ALA A 318 10.46 -5.74 -0.80
N LYS A 319 11.44 -4.83 -0.81
CA LYS A 319 12.83 -5.10 -0.44
C LYS A 319 13.30 -4.25 0.73
N ARG A 320 12.69 -3.07 0.93
CA ARG A 320 13.09 -2.12 1.97
C ARG A 320 12.35 -2.32 3.29
N TYR A 321 11.04 -2.55 3.25
CA TYR A 321 10.25 -2.72 4.47
C TYR A 321 10.42 -4.14 5.06
N ARG A 322 10.71 -4.21 6.36
CA ARG A 322 10.66 -5.44 7.18
C ARG A 322 9.91 -5.11 8.46
N LEU A 323 8.92 -5.94 8.79
CA LEU A 323 8.14 -5.77 10.02
C LEU A 323 9.06 -5.79 11.27
N PRO A 324 8.94 -4.86 12.22
CA PRO A 324 9.60 -4.96 13.51
C PRO A 324 9.27 -6.28 14.22
N GLU A 325 10.30 -6.99 14.69
CA GLU A 325 10.11 -8.33 15.27
C GLU A 325 9.24 -8.31 16.53
N VAL A 326 9.28 -7.20 17.27
CA VAL A 326 8.42 -7.00 18.45
C VAL A 326 6.93 -7.00 18.07
N ILE A 327 6.55 -6.38 16.95
CA ILE A 327 5.15 -6.33 16.50
C ILE A 327 4.68 -7.73 16.11
N ARG A 328 5.53 -8.49 15.40
CA ARG A 328 5.25 -9.88 15.05
C ARG A 328 5.00 -10.75 16.29
N ARG A 329 5.75 -10.52 17.37
CA ARG A 329 5.58 -11.21 18.65
C ARG A 329 4.31 -10.78 19.39
N ILE A 330 3.95 -9.50 19.33
CA ILE A 330 2.71 -8.98 19.93
C ILE A 330 1.50 -9.69 19.31
N ALA A 331 1.46 -9.85 17.98
CA ALA A 331 0.40 -10.59 17.30
C ALA A 331 0.26 -12.07 17.71
N LYS A 332 1.25 -12.61 18.43
CA LYS A 332 1.26 -13.99 18.96
C LYS A 332 1.05 -14.07 20.46
N TYR A 333 0.96 -12.92 21.13
CA TYR A 333 0.87 -12.86 22.57
C TYR A 333 -0.57 -13.10 23.02
N ASP A 334 -0.79 -14.11 23.85
CA ASP A 334 -2.11 -14.59 24.24
C ASP A 334 -2.51 -14.19 25.67
N ALA A 335 -1.63 -13.53 26.42
CA ALA A 335 -1.96 -13.08 27.76
C ALA A 335 -2.75 -11.75 27.73
N PRO A 336 -3.59 -11.49 28.75
CA PRO A 336 -4.28 -10.21 28.87
C PRO A 336 -3.32 -9.03 28.86
N MET A 337 -3.69 -7.97 28.16
CA MET A 337 -2.96 -6.70 28.14
C MET A 337 -3.90 -5.51 28.26
N VAL A 338 -3.34 -4.36 28.62
CA VAL A 338 -4.04 -3.08 28.57
C VAL A 338 -3.41 -2.27 27.47
N ASP A 339 -4.21 -1.96 26.47
CA ASP A 339 -3.85 -1.08 25.38
C ASP A 339 -4.44 0.32 25.59
N ARG A 340 -3.66 1.35 25.26
CA ARG A 340 -4.01 2.75 25.43
C ARG A 340 -3.56 3.53 24.21
N GLU A 341 -4.52 3.81 23.36
CA GLU A 341 -4.27 4.41 22.06
C GLU A 341 -4.85 5.82 21.98
N ARG A 342 -4.36 6.58 21.02
CA ARG A 342 -4.97 7.84 20.58
C ARG A 342 -5.33 7.67 19.11
N MET A 343 -6.64 7.62 18.85
CA MET A 343 -7.21 7.22 17.56
C MET A 343 -8.04 8.29 16.87
N ASN A 344 -7.76 9.57 17.17
CA ASN A 344 -8.11 10.79 16.43
C ASN A 344 -7.83 11.99 17.36
N LEU A 345 -8.05 13.20 16.84
CA LEU A 345 -8.25 14.39 17.66
C LEU A 345 -9.61 14.34 18.37
N PRO A 346 -9.67 14.49 19.70
CA PRO A 346 -10.94 14.61 20.40
C PRO A 346 -11.59 15.95 20.04
N LEU A 347 -12.79 15.89 19.49
CA LEU A 347 -13.62 17.04 19.18
C LEU A 347 -14.88 17.01 20.03
N GLU A 348 -15.25 18.17 20.56
CA GLU A 348 -16.55 18.35 21.20
C GLU A 348 -17.59 18.48 20.09
N GLU A 349 -18.41 17.44 19.87
CA GLU A 349 -19.44 17.41 18.82
C GLU A 349 -20.77 18.04 19.27
N GLU A 350 -20.97 18.18 20.58
CA GLU A 350 -22.18 18.78 21.14
C GLU A 350 -21.87 20.21 21.66
N PRO A 351 -22.47 21.26 21.08
CA PRO A 351 -22.36 22.58 21.65
C PRO A 351 -23.00 22.61 23.04
N PRO A 352 -22.36 23.22 24.06
CA PRO A 352 -23.00 23.35 25.37
C PRO A 352 -24.29 24.17 25.25
N LEU A 353 -25.26 23.95 26.15
CA LEU A 353 -26.57 24.63 26.13
C LEU A 353 -26.48 26.17 26.06
N ASN A 354 -25.35 26.75 26.49
CA ASN A 354 -25.02 28.18 26.42
C ASN A 354 -23.84 28.45 25.48
N ALA A 355 -23.74 27.74 24.36
CA ALA A 355 -22.62 27.84 23.45
C ALA A 355 -22.35 29.31 23.07
N PRO A 356 -21.08 29.74 23.10
CA PRO A 356 -20.73 31.07 22.61
C PRO A 356 -21.21 31.23 21.17
N THR A 357 -21.49 32.47 20.76
CA THR A 357 -21.90 32.80 19.38
C THR A 357 -20.82 32.55 18.32
N CYS A 358 -19.63 32.10 18.74
CA CYS A 358 -18.50 31.75 17.90
C CYS A 358 -18.00 30.33 18.23
N ALA A 359 -17.45 29.65 17.23
CA ALA A 359 -16.79 28.36 17.39
C ALA A 359 -15.69 28.43 18.48
N PRO A 360 -15.48 27.36 19.26
CA PRO A 360 -14.35 27.27 20.17
C PRO A 360 -13.04 27.36 19.39
N ASN A 361 -11.95 27.76 20.05
CA ASN A 361 -10.64 27.69 19.43
C ASN A 361 -10.35 26.24 19.01
N PRO A 362 -9.89 26.01 17.79
CA PRO A 362 -9.58 24.66 17.34
C PRO A 362 -8.47 24.05 18.20
N PRO A 363 -8.49 22.73 18.41
CA PRO A 363 -7.41 22.06 19.09
C PRO A 363 -6.09 22.29 18.36
N LEU A 364 -4.99 22.21 19.10
CA LEU A 364 -3.64 22.14 18.54
C LEU A 364 -3.17 23.36 17.72
N GLY A 365 -3.97 24.43 17.65
CA GLY A 365 -3.71 25.64 16.87
C GLY A 365 -4.08 25.54 15.39
N TRP A 366 -4.82 24.50 14.99
CA TRP A 366 -5.22 24.26 13.60
C TRP A 366 -6.48 25.05 13.25
N ASP A 367 -6.33 26.25 12.71
CA ASP A 367 -7.45 27.14 12.44
C ASP A 367 -8.58 26.44 11.63
N TRP A 368 -9.83 26.67 12.02
CA TRP A 368 -11.02 26.19 11.31
C TRP A 368 -11.17 26.82 9.93
N CYS A 369 -10.65 28.04 9.76
CA CYS A 369 -10.80 28.84 8.55
C CYS A 369 -9.56 28.85 7.64
N ASP A 370 -8.46 28.22 8.06
CA ASP A 370 -7.24 28.14 7.25
C ASP A 370 -7.30 26.93 6.32
N GLU A 371 -7.24 27.19 5.01
CA GLU A 371 -7.26 26.16 3.96
C GLU A 371 -6.09 25.18 4.08
N GLU A 372 -5.00 25.54 4.78
CA GLU A 372 -3.90 24.62 5.10
C GLU A 372 -4.39 23.37 5.85
N TYR A 373 -5.37 23.51 6.75
CA TYR A 373 -5.91 22.42 7.57
C TYR A 373 -7.17 21.79 6.98
N LEU A 374 -7.68 22.29 5.84
CA LEU A 374 -8.86 21.73 5.18
C LEU A 374 -8.73 20.22 4.90
N PRO A 375 -7.59 19.68 4.41
CA PRO A 375 -7.45 18.24 4.19
C PRO A 375 -7.65 17.42 5.46
N TYR A 376 -7.18 17.92 6.61
CA TYR A 376 -7.39 17.26 7.89
C TYR A 376 -8.88 17.28 8.28
N TRP A 377 -9.49 18.47 8.36
CA TRP A 377 -10.89 18.61 8.80
C TRP A 377 -11.87 17.89 7.90
N TRP A 378 -11.63 17.92 6.58
CA TRP A 378 -12.46 17.22 5.63
C TRP A 378 -12.25 15.70 5.71
N GLY A 379 -11.02 15.24 5.86
CA GLY A 379 -10.70 13.82 5.98
C GLY A 379 -11.21 13.16 7.25
N THR A 380 -11.30 13.91 8.35
CA THR A 380 -11.92 13.43 9.59
C THR A 380 -13.43 13.66 9.64
N SER A 381 -14.06 14.15 8.56
CA SER A 381 -15.48 14.56 8.52
C SER A 381 -15.86 15.56 9.63
N ALA A 382 -14.90 16.37 10.08
CA ALA A 382 -15.07 17.32 11.18
C ALA A 382 -15.45 18.74 10.72
N LEU A 383 -15.74 18.93 9.43
CA LEU A 383 -16.07 20.24 8.86
C LEU A 383 -17.26 20.90 9.54
N THR A 384 -18.32 20.13 9.85
CA THR A 384 -19.59 20.67 10.35
C THR A 384 -19.70 20.72 11.87
N VAL A 385 -18.63 20.40 12.60
CA VAL A 385 -18.69 20.26 14.07
C VAL A 385 -18.94 21.64 14.72
N TRP A 386 -18.39 22.72 14.14
CA TRP A 386 -18.54 24.09 14.68
C TRP A 386 -18.74 25.18 13.60
N THR A 387 -19.06 24.80 12.36
CA THR A 387 -19.41 25.70 11.25
C THR A 387 -20.90 25.65 10.96
#